data_AF-A0A1V5NMI1-F1
#
_entry.id   AF-A0A1V5NMI1-F1
#
_cell.length_a   1.000
_cell.length_b   1.000
_cell.length_c   1.000
_cell.angle_alpha   90.00
_cell.angle_beta   90.00
_cell.angle_gamma   90.00
#
_symmetry.space_group_name_H-M   'P 1'
#
loop_
_entity.id
_entity.type
_entity.pdbx_description
1 polymer ?
#
loop_
_entity_poly.entity_id
_entity_poly.type
_entity_poly.pdbx_seq_one_letter_code
_entity_poly.pdbx_strand_id
1 'polypeptide(L)'
;MIIGQFTAQTILQRNYFPSYEEAVQAFRALSQKERDQLFIHKTRPVFEVFNRTHVNTLAAYVVDTGYTSVLEVGAGDGRLAKYLSEAIHRVFRRRKEKGAHPRQIRVVATDNGSWNIETVFPVERLDLIGALKKYEPELVIWSWMPIGDWTYLIRQHPSVREYILIGEAEGGECGNADTWNPALFEADGFTRHDLEDISRYQLARNDTDPTHSRSRTVSFRRNRP
;
A
#
# COMPACT_ATOMS: atom_id res chain seq x y z
N MET A 1 20.82 -28.82 -10.18
CA MET A 1 19.82 -27.76 -10.47
C MET A 1 20.22 -26.55 -9.65
N ILE A 2 20.88 -25.57 -10.29
CA ILE A 2 21.57 -24.46 -9.61
C ILE A 2 20.53 -23.42 -9.23
N ILE A 3 20.12 -23.38 -7.97
CA ILE A 3 19.40 -22.24 -7.39
C ILE A 3 20.48 -21.19 -7.14
N GLY A 4 20.63 -20.24 -8.07
CA GLY A 4 21.54 -19.12 -7.89
C GLY A 4 21.16 -18.33 -6.64
N GLN A 5 22.14 -18.07 -5.77
CA GLN A 5 21.97 -17.22 -4.59
C GLN A 5 21.59 -15.81 -5.06
N PHE A 6 20.30 -15.46 -4.99
CA PHE A 6 19.88 -14.08 -5.16
C PHE A 6 20.49 -13.24 -4.04
N THR A 7 21.09 -12.11 -4.39
CA THR A 7 21.61 -11.17 -3.39
C THR A 7 20.45 -10.56 -2.59
N ALA A 8 20.71 -10.12 -1.35
CA ALA A 8 19.71 -9.45 -0.51
C ALA A 8 19.03 -8.28 -1.23
N GLN A 9 19.80 -7.49 -1.99
CA GLN A 9 19.25 -6.44 -2.84
C GLN A 9 18.27 -6.98 -3.89
N THR A 10 18.58 -8.08 -4.56
CA THR A 10 17.71 -8.66 -5.60
C THR A 10 16.36 -9.13 -5.04
N ILE A 11 16.34 -9.65 -3.82
CA ILE A 11 15.11 -10.08 -3.13
C ILE A 11 14.19 -8.88 -2.82
N LEU A 12 14.78 -7.73 -2.52
CA LEU A 12 14.06 -6.50 -2.16
C LEU A 12 13.83 -5.58 -3.36
N GLN A 13 14.36 -5.94 -4.52
CA GLN A 13 14.19 -5.20 -5.76
C GLN A 13 12.78 -5.36 -6.34
N ARG A 14 12.46 -4.43 -7.23
CA ARG A 14 11.10 -4.16 -7.72
C ARG A 14 10.48 -5.28 -8.58
N ASN A 15 11.24 -6.30 -8.95
CA ASN A 15 10.78 -7.41 -9.79
C ASN A 15 10.56 -8.71 -9.01
N TYR A 16 10.86 -8.73 -7.71
CA TYR A 16 10.70 -9.90 -6.87
C TYR A 16 9.55 -9.69 -5.87
N PHE A 17 8.81 -10.76 -5.57
CA PHE A 17 7.71 -10.73 -4.61
C PHE A 17 7.94 -11.77 -3.50
N PRO A 18 8.80 -11.46 -2.51
CA PRO A 18 9.30 -12.42 -1.52
C PRO A 18 8.23 -12.87 -0.53
N SER A 19 8.46 -13.98 0.19
CA SER A 19 7.76 -14.23 1.46
C SER A 19 8.17 -13.19 2.49
N TYR A 20 7.42 -13.11 3.58
CA TYR A 20 7.80 -12.25 4.69
C TYR A 20 9.17 -12.64 5.26
N GLU A 21 9.43 -13.93 5.42
CA GLU A 21 10.70 -14.46 5.95
C GLU A 21 11.87 -14.15 5.02
N GLU A 22 11.70 -14.36 3.71
CA GLU A 22 12.70 -14.00 2.69
C GLU A 22 13.02 -12.50 2.73
N ALA A 23 11.99 -11.66 2.83
CA ALA A 23 12.15 -10.21 2.91
C ALA A 23 12.85 -9.77 4.20
N VAL A 24 12.48 -10.32 5.36
CA VAL A 24 13.12 -10.02 6.65
C VAL A 24 14.59 -10.44 6.65
N GLN A 25 14.90 -11.63 6.14
CA GLN A 25 16.29 -12.10 6.05
C GLN A 25 17.12 -11.20 5.13
N ALA A 26 16.60 -10.86 3.96
CA ALA A 26 17.27 -9.96 3.03
C ALA A 26 17.47 -8.55 3.64
N PHE A 27 16.46 -7.99 4.30
CA PHE A 27 16.51 -6.67 4.92
C PHE A 27 17.56 -6.59 6.04
N ARG A 28 17.66 -7.64 6.85
CA ARG A 28 18.68 -7.76 7.91
C ARG A 28 20.09 -7.93 7.37
N ALA A 29 20.23 -8.51 6.18
CA ALA A 29 21.52 -8.73 5.54
C ALA A 29 22.09 -7.48 4.84
N LEU A 30 21.27 -6.44 4.60
CA LEU A 30 21.74 -5.21 3.96
C LEU A 30 22.68 -4.42 4.89
N SER A 31 23.85 -4.04 4.36
CA SER A 31 24.66 -2.96 4.93
C SER A 31 23.97 -1.60 4.79
N GLN A 32 24.38 -0.60 5.56
CA GLN A 32 23.82 0.75 5.46
C GLN A 32 23.95 1.33 4.04
N LYS A 33 25.10 1.14 3.39
CA LYS A 33 25.31 1.58 2.00
C LYS A 33 24.32 0.93 1.03
N GLU A 34 24.00 -0.35 1.21
CA GLU A 34 23.03 -1.05 0.37
C GLU A 34 21.59 -0.60 0.66
N ARG A 35 21.27 -0.30 1.93
CA ARG A 35 19.99 0.32 2.32
C ARG A 35 19.81 1.67 1.62
N ASP A 36 20.83 2.53 1.67
CA ASP A 36 20.80 3.83 1.01
C ASP A 36 20.59 3.67 -0.51
N GLN A 37 21.35 2.77 -1.15
CA GLN A 37 21.20 2.50 -2.58
C GLN A 37 19.80 2.01 -2.97
N LEU A 38 19.09 1.31 -2.08
CA LEU A 38 17.77 0.75 -2.34
C LEU A 38 16.65 1.76 -2.04
N PHE A 39 16.69 2.37 -0.85
CA PHE A 39 15.56 3.12 -0.30
C PHE A 39 15.55 4.59 -0.68
N ILE A 40 16.71 5.19 -0.98
CA ILE A 40 16.82 6.61 -1.40
C ILE A 40 17.26 6.75 -2.86
N HIS A 41 17.09 5.71 -3.68
CA HIS A 41 17.39 5.77 -5.11
C HIS A 41 16.52 6.81 -5.83
N LYS A 42 17.14 7.68 -6.63
CA LYS A 42 16.46 8.85 -7.24
C LYS A 42 15.24 8.51 -8.10
N THR A 43 15.30 7.43 -8.89
CA THR A 43 14.23 7.05 -9.84
C THR A 43 13.61 5.68 -9.56
N ARG A 44 14.12 4.98 -8.54
CA ARG A 44 13.72 3.60 -8.21
C ARG A 44 13.66 3.38 -6.68
N PRO A 45 13.16 4.35 -5.90
CA PRO A 45 13.14 4.21 -4.45
C PRO A 45 12.23 3.04 -4.07
N VAL A 46 12.59 2.36 -2.99
CA VAL A 46 11.70 1.43 -2.30
C VAL A 46 11.30 2.09 -0.98
N PHE A 47 10.03 2.42 -0.80
CA PHE A 47 9.56 2.94 0.50
C PHE A 47 9.02 1.83 1.39
N GLU A 48 8.33 0.88 0.77
CA GLU A 48 7.77 -0.32 1.37
C GLU A 48 8.28 -1.55 0.62
N VAL A 49 8.72 -2.57 1.36
CA VAL A 49 9.05 -3.89 0.81
C VAL A 49 7.80 -4.75 0.83
N PHE A 50 7.05 -4.72 -0.27
CA PHE A 50 5.88 -5.60 -0.42
C PHE A 50 6.30 -7.07 -0.44
N ASN A 51 5.74 -7.84 0.49
CA ASN A 51 5.92 -9.27 0.60
C ASN A 51 4.58 -10.01 0.51
N ARG A 52 4.63 -11.31 0.23
CA ARG A 52 3.45 -12.15 0.01
C ARG A 52 2.51 -12.15 1.20
N THR A 53 3.01 -12.18 2.43
CA THR A 53 2.15 -12.24 3.62
C THR A 53 1.42 -10.92 3.81
N HIS A 54 2.13 -9.79 3.78
CA HIS A 54 1.55 -8.46 3.88
C HIS A 54 0.43 -8.23 2.85
N VAL A 55 0.74 -8.43 1.56
CA VAL A 55 -0.22 -8.14 0.47
C VAL A 55 -1.36 -9.16 0.44
N ASN A 56 -1.15 -10.43 0.81
CA ASN A 56 -2.25 -11.41 0.89
C ASN A 56 -3.21 -11.08 2.04
N THR A 57 -2.70 -10.62 3.19
CA THR A 57 -3.56 -10.20 4.31
C THR A 57 -4.35 -8.94 3.93
N LEU A 58 -3.71 -7.97 3.27
CA LEU A 58 -4.41 -6.80 2.70
C LEU A 58 -5.47 -7.20 1.67
N ALA A 59 -5.17 -8.16 0.79
CA ALA A 59 -6.13 -8.64 -0.20
C ALA A 59 -7.35 -9.31 0.44
N ALA A 60 -7.15 -10.11 1.49
CA ALA A 60 -8.26 -10.71 2.23
C ALA A 60 -9.14 -9.62 2.86
N TYR A 61 -8.52 -8.62 3.50
CA TYR A 61 -9.20 -7.45 4.04
C TYR A 61 -10.03 -6.73 2.96
N VAL A 62 -9.42 -6.37 1.82
CA VAL A 62 -10.11 -5.71 0.70
C VAL A 62 -11.31 -6.52 0.22
N VAL A 63 -11.17 -7.84 0.10
CA VAL A 63 -12.28 -8.72 -0.27
C VAL A 63 -13.41 -8.69 0.77
N ASP A 64 -13.08 -8.65 2.05
CA ASP A 64 -14.06 -8.64 3.14
C ASP A 64 -14.78 -7.30 3.30
N THR A 65 -14.21 -6.19 2.82
CA THR A 65 -14.93 -4.91 2.76
C THR A 65 -16.17 -4.95 1.86
N GLY A 66 -16.16 -5.80 0.83
CA GLY A 66 -17.22 -5.89 -0.18
C GLY A 66 -17.21 -4.78 -1.24
N TYR A 67 -16.26 -3.85 -1.19
CA TYR A 67 -16.06 -2.83 -2.24
C TYR A 67 -15.61 -3.46 -3.55
N THR A 68 -15.98 -2.87 -4.68
CA THR A 68 -15.64 -3.37 -6.02
C THR A 68 -14.71 -2.43 -6.80
N SER A 69 -14.58 -1.17 -6.38
CA SER A 69 -13.70 -0.18 -7.01
C SER A 69 -12.61 0.30 -6.05
N VAL A 70 -11.37 -0.09 -6.32
CA VAL A 70 -10.17 0.24 -5.53
C VAL A 70 -9.22 1.09 -6.37
N LEU A 71 -8.82 2.23 -5.82
CA LEU A 71 -7.83 3.13 -6.41
C LEU A 71 -6.57 3.17 -5.54
N GLU A 72 -5.43 2.82 -6.10
CA GLU A 72 -4.12 3.15 -5.53
C GLU A 72 -3.66 4.51 -6.09
N VAL A 73 -3.35 5.44 -5.19
CA VAL A 73 -2.81 6.77 -5.53
C VAL A 73 -1.36 6.85 -5.06
N GLY A 74 -0.52 7.58 -5.82
CA GLY A 74 0.91 7.63 -5.55
C GLY A 74 1.55 6.25 -5.71
N ALA A 75 1.07 5.47 -6.68
CA ALA A 75 1.44 4.06 -6.84
C ALA A 75 2.92 3.86 -7.18
N GLY A 76 3.65 4.92 -7.54
CA GLY A 76 5.05 4.89 -7.93
C GLY A 76 5.27 3.93 -9.10
N ASP A 77 5.67 2.70 -8.78
CA ASP A 77 5.94 1.67 -9.78
C ASP A 77 4.81 0.67 -10.05
N GLY A 78 3.70 0.76 -9.32
CA GLY A 78 2.51 -0.08 -9.49
C GLY A 78 2.63 -1.48 -8.89
N ARG A 79 3.67 -1.77 -8.09
CA ARG A 79 3.86 -3.09 -7.46
C ARG A 79 2.70 -3.50 -6.57
N LEU A 80 2.22 -2.60 -5.73
CA LEU A 80 1.15 -2.91 -4.79
C LEU A 80 -0.12 -3.27 -5.56
N ALA A 81 -0.63 -2.43 -6.46
CA ALA A 81 -1.79 -2.76 -7.29
C ALA A 81 -1.64 -4.07 -8.06
N LYS A 82 -0.47 -4.33 -8.64
CA LYS A 82 -0.19 -5.58 -9.35
C LYS A 82 -0.38 -6.80 -8.43
N TYR A 83 0.34 -6.84 -7.31
CA TYR A 83 0.32 -8.00 -6.43
C TYR A 83 -0.97 -8.11 -5.62
N LEU A 84 -1.61 -6.99 -5.29
CA LEU A 84 -2.92 -6.93 -4.66
C LEU A 84 -3.99 -7.54 -5.58
N SER A 85 -4.01 -7.16 -6.86
CA SER A 85 -4.93 -7.74 -7.86
C SER A 85 -4.79 -9.26 -7.97
N GLU A 86 -3.55 -9.75 -8.04
CA GLU A 86 -3.29 -11.20 -8.08
C GLU A 86 -3.69 -11.90 -6.79
N ALA A 87 -3.45 -11.27 -5.64
CA ALA A 87 -3.84 -11.80 -4.34
C ALA A 87 -5.36 -11.87 -4.18
N ILE A 88 -6.10 -10.85 -4.61
CA ILE A 88 -7.56 -10.84 -4.63
C ILE A 88 -8.10 -12.01 -5.48
N HIS A 89 -7.54 -12.23 -6.67
CA HIS A 89 -7.93 -13.39 -7.51
C HIS A 89 -7.69 -14.73 -6.81
N ARG A 90 -6.59 -14.88 -6.04
CA ARG A 90 -6.34 -16.08 -5.24
C ARG A 90 -7.37 -16.26 -4.13
N VAL A 91 -7.73 -15.18 -3.43
CA VAL A 91 -8.78 -15.21 -2.39
C VAL A 91 -10.12 -15.63 -3.01
N PHE A 92 -10.49 -15.07 -4.17
CA PHE A 92 -11.72 -15.42 -4.86
C PHE A 92 -11.78 -16.87 -5.30
N ARG A 93 -10.69 -17.41 -5.85
CA ARG A 93 -10.61 -18.83 -6.24
C ARG A 93 -10.92 -19.74 -5.05
N ARG A 94 -10.26 -19.49 -3.92
CA ARG A 94 -10.47 -20.27 -2.67
C ARG A 94 -11.90 -20.13 -2.12
N ARG A 95 -12.51 -18.95 -2.24
CA ARG A 95 -13.90 -18.73 -1.82
C ARG A 95 -14.90 -19.44 -2.74
N LYS A 96 -14.64 -19.44 -4.06
CA LYS A 96 -15.46 -20.14 -5.05
C LYS A 96 -15.45 -21.65 -4.86
N GLU A 97 -14.29 -22.22 -4.54
CA GLU A 97 -14.17 -23.65 -4.17
C GLU A 97 -15.02 -24.02 -2.95
N LYS A 98 -15.35 -23.05 -2.09
CA LYS A 98 -16.23 -23.19 -0.92
C LYS A 98 -17.68 -22.78 -1.19
N GLY A 99 -18.07 -22.60 -2.46
CA GLY A 99 -19.44 -22.26 -2.85
C GLY A 99 -19.80 -20.76 -2.77
N ALA A 100 -18.84 -19.87 -2.49
CA ALA A 100 -19.11 -18.43 -2.51
C ALA A 100 -18.99 -17.84 -3.94
N HIS A 101 -19.75 -16.79 -4.21
CA HIS A 101 -19.73 -16.08 -5.49
C HIS A 101 -19.23 -14.64 -5.32
N PRO A 102 -17.92 -14.42 -5.15
CA PRO A 102 -17.37 -13.09 -4.92
C PRO A 102 -17.61 -12.18 -6.12
N ARG A 103 -17.90 -10.90 -5.84
CA ARG A 103 -17.97 -9.85 -6.86
C ARG A 103 -16.58 -9.55 -7.39
N GLN A 104 -16.49 -9.20 -8.67
CA GLN A 104 -15.22 -8.74 -9.25
C GLN A 104 -14.80 -7.43 -8.58
N ILE A 105 -13.52 -7.35 -8.20
CA ILE A 105 -12.90 -6.13 -7.68
C ILE A 105 -11.93 -5.62 -8.74
N ARG A 106 -12.04 -4.34 -9.06
CA ARG A 106 -11.13 -3.64 -9.95
C ARG A 106 -10.17 -2.82 -9.11
N VAL A 107 -8.87 -3.04 -9.33
CA VAL A 107 -7.80 -2.22 -8.75
C VAL A 107 -7.17 -1.39 -9.87
N VAL A 108 -7.01 -0.09 -9.64
CA VAL A 108 -6.37 0.84 -10.56
C VAL A 108 -5.23 1.54 -9.85
N ALA A 109 -4.05 1.59 -10.47
CA ALA A 109 -2.90 2.36 -9.98
C ALA A 109 -2.77 3.70 -10.72
N THR A 110 -2.59 4.76 -9.96
CA THR A 110 -2.35 6.11 -10.48
C THR A 110 -1.16 6.79 -9.78
N ASP A 111 -0.41 7.57 -10.54
CA ASP A 111 0.66 8.42 -10.04
C ASP A 111 0.80 9.67 -10.93
N ASN A 112 1.14 10.82 -10.37
CA ASN A 112 1.29 12.05 -11.18
C ASN A 112 2.66 12.10 -11.91
N GLY A 113 3.61 11.25 -11.54
CA GLY A 113 4.94 11.14 -12.10
C GLY A 113 5.90 12.25 -11.67
N SER A 114 5.54 13.07 -10.68
CA SER A 114 6.37 14.22 -10.23
C SER A 114 7.75 13.80 -9.71
N TRP A 115 7.89 12.57 -9.21
CA TRP A 115 9.14 12.03 -8.68
C TRP A 115 9.95 11.25 -9.73
N ASN A 116 9.48 11.20 -10.98
CA ASN A 116 10.12 10.46 -12.08
C ASN A 116 10.47 8.99 -11.71
N ILE A 117 9.60 8.36 -10.90
CA ILE A 117 9.74 6.95 -10.56
C ILE A 117 9.46 6.16 -11.84
N GLU A 118 10.43 5.35 -12.25
CA GLU A 118 10.27 4.42 -13.37
C GLU A 118 9.12 3.47 -13.04
N THR A 119 8.21 3.18 -13.96
CA THR A 119 7.13 2.20 -13.72
C THR A 119 7.60 0.80 -14.07
N VAL A 120 7.22 -0.21 -13.28
CA VAL A 120 7.46 -1.63 -13.62
C VAL A 120 6.15 -2.30 -14.03
N PHE A 121 5.04 -1.87 -13.43
CA PHE A 121 3.70 -2.32 -13.75
C PHE A 121 2.84 -1.17 -14.29
N PRO A 122 1.68 -1.46 -14.89
CA PRO A 122 0.79 -0.41 -15.40
C PRO A 122 0.39 0.57 -14.29
N VAL A 123 0.75 1.84 -14.47
CA VAL A 123 0.35 2.97 -13.63
C VAL A 123 -0.15 4.05 -14.59
N GLU A 124 -1.38 4.51 -14.40
CA GLU A 124 -1.90 5.61 -15.21
C GLU A 124 -1.37 6.94 -14.67
N ARG A 125 -0.91 7.81 -15.57
CA ARG A 125 -0.42 9.13 -15.18
C ARG A 125 -1.58 10.09 -14.90
N LEU A 126 -1.93 10.23 -13.63
CA LEU A 126 -3.05 11.04 -13.18
C LEU A 126 -2.79 11.52 -11.74
N ASP A 127 -3.16 12.76 -11.45
CA ASP A 127 -3.11 13.27 -10.07
C ASP A 127 -4.30 12.76 -9.24
N LEU A 128 -4.26 13.01 -7.93
CA LEU A 128 -5.29 12.55 -6.99
C LEU A 128 -6.69 13.03 -7.41
N ILE A 129 -6.84 14.31 -7.76
CA ILE A 129 -8.13 14.91 -8.08
C ILE A 129 -8.70 14.30 -9.36
N GLY A 130 -7.88 14.18 -10.40
CA GLY A 130 -8.24 13.55 -11.66
C GLY A 130 -8.60 12.08 -11.48
N ALA A 131 -7.87 11.36 -10.63
CA ALA A 131 -8.10 9.93 -10.37
C ALA A 131 -9.41 9.69 -9.61
N LEU A 132 -9.67 10.47 -8.56
CA LEU A 132 -10.94 10.42 -7.83
C LEU A 132 -12.12 10.67 -8.77
N LYS A 133 -12.05 11.72 -9.59
CA LYS A 133 -13.10 12.08 -10.56
C LYS A 133 -13.30 11.02 -11.65
N LYS A 134 -12.22 10.41 -12.14
CA LYS A 134 -12.28 9.44 -13.25
C LYS A 134 -12.83 8.08 -12.81
N TYR A 135 -12.46 7.61 -11.63
CA TYR A 135 -12.74 6.24 -11.20
C TYR A 135 -13.84 6.11 -10.16
N GLU A 136 -14.22 7.21 -9.50
CA GLU A 136 -15.21 7.24 -8.43
C GLU A 136 -15.04 6.04 -7.46
N PRO A 137 -13.84 5.87 -6.87
CA PRO A 137 -13.53 4.67 -6.10
C PRO A 137 -14.34 4.61 -4.81
N GLU A 138 -14.61 3.39 -4.35
CA GLU A 138 -15.17 3.14 -3.02
C GLU A 138 -14.05 3.07 -1.97
N LEU A 139 -12.90 2.51 -2.35
CA LEU A 139 -11.71 2.38 -1.52
C LEU A 139 -10.51 3.07 -2.19
N VAL A 140 -9.83 3.93 -1.44
CA VAL A 140 -8.53 4.50 -1.84
C VAL A 140 -7.40 3.88 -1.00
N ILE A 141 -6.27 3.54 -1.62
CA ILE A 141 -5.06 3.10 -0.91
C ILE A 141 -3.93 4.06 -1.29
N TRP A 142 -3.18 4.54 -0.30
CA TRP A 142 -2.00 5.36 -0.53
C TRP A 142 -0.84 4.84 0.32
N SER A 143 0.11 4.20 -0.35
CA SER A 143 1.35 3.74 0.29
C SER A 143 2.39 4.84 0.22
N TRP A 144 2.87 5.29 1.38
CA TRP A 144 3.83 6.38 1.56
C TRP A 144 3.37 7.69 0.92
N MET A 145 2.22 8.18 1.42
CA MET A 145 1.69 9.49 1.05
C MET A 145 2.73 10.59 1.34
N PRO A 146 3.03 11.48 0.37
CA PRO A 146 3.94 12.59 0.60
C PRO A 146 3.49 13.49 1.75
N ILE A 147 4.44 14.23 2.32
CA ILE A 147 4.19 15.18 3.41
C ILE A 147 3.08 16.17 3.03
N GLY A 148 2.17 16.41 3.98
CA GLY A 148 0.96 17.23 3.83
C GLY A 148 -0.32 16.43 4.07
N ASP A 149 -1.42 17.10 4.41
CA ASP A 149 -2.75 16.45 4.39
C ASP A 149 -3.29 16.50 2.96
N TRP A 150 -3.19 15.38 2.26
CA TRP A 150 -3.86 15.17 0.98
C TRP A 150 -5.16 14.38 1.14
N THR A 151 -5.38 13.79 2.32
CA THR A 151 -6.53 12.94 2.58
C THR A 151 -7.82 13.76 2.72
N TYR A 152 -7.77 15.08 2.95
CA TYR A 152 -8.96 15.93 2.86
C TYR A 152 -9.67 15.81 1.50
N LEU A 153 -8.93 15.72 0.38
CA LEU A 153 -9.52 15.55 -0.96
C LEU A 153 -10.23 14.20 -1.09
N ILE A 154 -9.70 13.18 -0.43
CA ILE A 154 -10.30 11.84 -0.37
C ILE A 154 -11.56 11.85 0.49
N ARG A 155 -11.49 12.48 1.68
CA ARG A 155 -12.60 12.58 2.63
C ARG A 155 -13.79 13.34 2.07
N GLN A 156 -13.55 14.36 1.26
CA GLN A 156 -14.60 15.15 0.59
C GLN A 156 -15.20 14.47 -0.65
N HIS A 157 -14.59 13.40 -1.18
CA HIS A 157 -15.11 12.74 -2.38
C HIS A 157 -16.30 11.81 -2.05
N PRO A 158 -17.48 11.98 -2.68
CA PRO A 158 -18.71 11.31 -2.27
C PRO A 158 -18.71 9.79 -2.50
N SER A 159 -17.96 9.31 -3.50
CA SER A 159 -17.87 7.87 -3.77
C SER A 159 -17.05 7.12 -2.72
N VAL A 160 -16.10 7.81 -2.07
CA VAL A 160 -15.12 7.16 -1.19
C VAL A 160 -15.77 6.82 0.13
N ARG A 161 -15.78 5.53 0.44
CA ARG A 161 -16.31 4.96 1.69
C ARG A 161 -15.20 4.60 2.66
N GLU A 162 -14.01 4.37 2.15
CA GLU A 162 -12.83 4.04 2.96
C GLU A 162 -11.56 4.52 2.28
N TYR A 163 -10.56 4.92 3.06
CA TYR A 163 -9.20 5.06 2.56
C TYR A 163 -8.20 4.41 3.51
N ILE A 164 -7.12 3.87 2.95
CA ILE A 164 -6.06 3.20 3.68
C ILE A 164 -4.75 3.94 3.43
N LEU A 165 -4.05 4.27 4.51
CA LEU A 165 -2.68 4.76 4.47
C LEU A 165 -1.74 3.63 4.89
N ILE A 166 -0.66 3.43 4.13
CA ILE A 166 0.40 2.46 4.42
C ILE A 166 1.71 3.24 4.54
N GLY A 167 2.31 3.30 5.73
CA GLY A 167 3.57 4.01 5.96
C GLY A 167 3.70 4.43 7.42
N GLU A 168 4.72 5.24 7.73
CA GLU A 168 4.90 5.73 9.10
C GLU A 168 3.74 6.65 9.50
N ALA A 169 3.04 6.27 10.57
CA ALA A 169 1.88 7.01 11.05
C ALA A 169 2.31 8.26 11.86
N GLU A 170 1.73 8.50 13.03
CA GLU A 170 1.95 9.72 13.81
C GLU A 170 3.45 10.02 14.05
N GLY A 171 3.87 11.23 13.67
CA GLY A 171 5.26 11.68 13.82
C GLY A 171 6.23 11.12 12.77
N GLY A 172 5.73 10.40 11.77
CA GLY A 172 6.49 9.87 10.64
C GLY A 172 6.42 10.72 9.37
N GLU A 173 6.82 10.12 8.25
CA GLU A 173 6.90 10.79 6.94
C GLU A 173 5.70 10.49 6.00
N CYS A 174 4.68 9.75 6.45
CA CYS A 174 3.44 9.54 5.70
C CYS A 174 2.41 10.61 6.08
N GLY A 175 2.25 11.65 5.25
CA GLY A 175 1.39 12.78 5.54
C GLY A 175 1.96 13.78 6.56
N ASN A 176 1.10 14.37 7.39
CA ASN A 176 1.46 15.35 8.41
C ASN A 176 0.56 15.22 9.66
N ALA A 177 0.73 16.09 10.66
CA ALA A 177 -0.08 16.07 11.87
C ALA A 177 -1.60 16.15 11.60
N ASP A 178 -2.02 16.95 10.61
CA ASP A 178 -3.43 17.09 10.23
C ASP A 178 -4.02 15.79 9.65
N THR A 179 -3.22 15.05 8.86
CA THR A 179 -3.59 13.74 8.32
C THR A 179 -4.07 12.78 9.41
N TRP A 180 -3.41 12.84 10.57
CA TRP A 180 -3.61 11.92 11.69
C TRP A 180 -4.45 12.53 12.82
N ASN A 181 -4.96 13.75 12.66
CA ASN A 181 -5.72 14.45 13.69
C ASN A 181 -7.19 13.96 13.74
N PRO A 182 -7.63 13.34 14.85
CA PRO A 182 -9.01 12.87 14.99
C PRO A 182 -10.06 13.93 14.75
N ALA A 183 -9.82 15.16 15.22
CA ALA A 183 -10.77 16.25 15.06
C ALA A 183 -11.04 16.59 13.57
N LEU A 184 -10.10 16.33 12.66
CA LEU A 184 -10.27 16.63 11.24
C LEU A 184 -10.97 15.48 10.51
N PHE A 185 -10.50 14.24 10.66
CA PHE A 185 -11.13 13.13 9.94
C PHE A 185 -12.50 12.76 10.51
N GLU A 186 -12.74 12.94 11.81
CA GLU A 186 -14.06 12.70 12.42
C GLU A 186 -15.07 13.77 12.02
N ALA A 187 -14.65 15.03 11.88
CA ALA A 187 -15.50 16.11 11.37
C ALA A 187 -15.97 15.84 9.93
N ASP A 188 -15.12 15.19 9.13
CA ASP A 188 -15.46 14.74 7.77
C ASP A 188 -16.24 13.40 7.75
N GLY A 189 -16.60 12.88 8.92
CA GLY A 189 -17.40 11.66 9.07
C GLY A 189 -16.61 10.37 8.86
N PHE A 190 -15.31 10.34 9.14
CA PHE A 190 -14.48 9.13 9.11
C PHE A 190 -14.06 8.68 10.50
N THR A 191 -13.91 7.37 10.67
CA THR A 191 -13.36 6.75 11.88
C THR A 191 -12.10 5.97 11.54
N ARG A 192 -11.06 6.11 12.36
CA ARG A 192 -9.79 5.39 12.24
C ARG A 192 -9.91 3.95 12.72
N HIS A 193 -9.25 3.04 12.00
CA HIS A 193 -9.07 1.64 12.34
C HIS A 193 -7.65 1.19 12.01
N ASP A 194 -6.85 0.95 13.04
CA ASP A 194 -5.52 0.37 12.87
C ASP A 194 -5.62 -1.12 12.48
N LEU A 195 -5.01 -1.48 11.35
CA LEU A 195 -5.04 -2.86 10.84
C LEU A 195 -3.78 -3.59 11.29
N GLU A 196 -3.70 -3.91 12.59
CA GLU A 196 -2.50 -4.49 13.22
C GLU A 196 -2.06 -5.81 12.58
N ASP A 197 -3.02 -6.67 12.21
CA ASP A 197 -2.77 -7.95 11.55
C ASP A 197 -2.15 -7.80 10.16
N ILE A 198 -2.33 -6.64 9.52
CA ILE A 198 -1.67 -6.31 8.24
C ILE A 198 -0.31 -5.65 8.54
N SER A 199 -0.32 -4.68 9.47
CA SER A 199 0.84 -3.85 9.81
C SER A 199 2.04 -4.66 10.27
N ARG A 200 1.83 -5.76 11.01
CA ARG A 200 2.90 -6.61 11.53
C ARG A 200 3.78 -7.27 10.46
N TYR A 201 3.37 -7.24 9.19
CA TYR A 201 4.12 -7.79 8.07
C TYR A 201 4.79 -6.72 7.21
N GLN A 202 4.71 -5.44 7.59
CA GLN A 202 5.37 -4.34 6.89
C GLN A 202 6.88 -4.36 7.11
N LEU A 203 7.59 -3.84 6.11
CA LEU A 203 9.03 -3.66 6.10
C LEU A 203 9.32 -2.35 5.35
N ALA A 204 9.42 -1.29 6.13
CA ALA A 204 9.60 0.07 5.67
C ALA A 204 11.08 0.47 5.59
N ARG A 205 11.39 1.46 4.75
CA ARG A 205 12.75 1.98 4.58
C ARG A 205 13.44 2.41 5.88
N ASN A 206 12.67 2.93 6.83
CA ASN A 206 13.16 3.49 8.09
C ASN A 206 13.18 2.46 9.22
N ASP A 207 12.82 1.21 8.95
CA ASP A 207 12.83 0.16 9.97
C ASP A 207 14.29 -0.19 10.33
N THR A 208 14.66 0.09 11.58
CA THR A 208 15.96 -0.33 12.14
C THR A 208 15.94 -1.80 12.56
N ASP A 209 14.76 -2.29 12.94
CA ASP A 209 14.47 -3.68 13.26
C ASP A 209 13.08 -4.05 12.70
N PRO A 210 12.95 -5.13 11.92
CA PRO A 210 11.67 -5.67 11.48
C PRO A 210 10.64 -5.92 12.59
N THR A 211 11.08 -6.05 13.86
CA THR A 211 10.19 -6.24 15.01
C THR A 211 9.68 -4.93 15.63
N HIS A 212 10.24 -3.79 15.23
CA HIS A 212 9.91 -2.46 15.73
C HIS A 212 9.60 -1.50 14.57
N SER A 213 8.72 -1.92 13.66
CA SER A 213 8.31 -1.05 12.54
C SER A 213 7.47 0.12 13.04
N ARG A 214 7.82 1.32 12.58
CA ARG A 214 6.99 2.54 12.78
C ARG A 214 5.89 2.65 11.74
N SER A 215 5.96 1.83 10.69
CA SER A 215 4.95 1.82 9.65
C SER A 215 3.69 1.07 10.10
N ARG A 216 2.56 1.62 9.71
CA ARG A 216 1.22 1.12 10.00
C ARG A 216 0.43 1.06 8.71
N THR A 217 -0.51 0.12 8.68
CA THR A 217 -1.61 0.10 7.74
C THR A 217 -2.83 0.57 8.50
N VAL A 218 -3.31 1.77 8.18
CA VAL A 218 -4.40 2.42 8.89
C VAL A 218 -5.55 2.66 7.93
N SER A 219 -6.72 2.13 8.27
CA SER A 219 -7.96 2.35 7.53
C SER A 219 -8.74 3.49 8.17
N PHE A 220 -9.36 4.31 7.34
CA PHE A 220 -10.28 5.36 7.73
C PHE A 220 -11.59 5.11 7.01
N ARG A 221 -12.63 4.77 7.77
CA ARG A 221 -13.92 4.36 7.22
C ARG A 221 -14.95 5.46 7.41
N ARG A 222 -15.68 5.79 6.36
CA ARG A 222 -16.79 6.73 6.44
C ARG A 222 -17.88 6.11 7.31
N ASN A 223 -18.34 6.88 8.28
CA ASN A 223 -19.51 6.55 9.09
C ASN A 223 -20.68 6.39 8.13
N ARG A 224 -21.33 5.21 8.16
CA ARG A 224 -22.54 5.01 7.36
C ARG A 224 -23.58 6.02 7.86
N PRO A 225 -24.26 6.76 6.97
CA PRO A 225 -25.44 7.52 7.36
C PRO A 225 -26.52 6.60 7.92
#